data_AF-A0A9P5M0B4-F1
#
_entry.id   AF-A0A9P5M0B4-F1
#
_cell.length_a   1.000
_cell.length_b   1.000
_cell.length_c   1.000
_cell.angle_alpha   90.00
_cell.angle_beta   90.00
_cell.angle_gamma   90.00
#
_symmetry.space_group_name_H-M   'P 1'
#
loop_
_entity.id
_entity.type
_entity.pdbx_description
1 polymer ?
#
loop_
_entity_poly.entity_id
_entity_poly.type
_entity_poly.pdbx_seq_one_letter_code
_entity_poly.pdbx_strand_id
1 'polypeptide(L)'
;MEQQNKKRKRNEDPTTARQEILSPIIFLARGVKADTRFTVFRQEFHLHSSGLKHHSSYFRTFLDSVDKQPASASALFKYDYRSVVDEDGSWALMPVSDSSEITGQQMTLVDGVKEETEALRKLLCAIHSKKYRIETADELKRLTCLADYYCALPVVSGTLTGALFRSSMFQFLAPRYDAAVECECHDESVSLLLLARKLRHGLLFRECLIHTVGRWDSLSDIEKRQIEEDQSLYTLVQIKLKVLYELLAKTQGALLWAVVEGKFKVLKTAVGRSFPTPLIGGILSVYRALSEESSFYDLLKEVETMELSVLMFSVIKNNLALGCSRQDPGKVGGIFEKTFLCTEIEDDEFPWDLEEIDW
;
A
#
# COMPACT_ATOMS: atom_id res chain seq x y z
N MET A 1 13.66 -42.40 66.21
CA MET A 1 12.57 -41.53 66.70
C MET A 1 12.16 -40.62 65.56
N GLU A 2 11.05 -40.97 64.92
CA GLU A 2 10.51 -40.36 63.70
C GLU A 2 9.90 -38.98 63.99
N GLN A 3 10.20 -37.99 63.15
CA GLN A 3 9.40 -36.76 63.03
C GLN A 3 8.42 -36.92 61.86
N GLN A 4 7.13 -36.99 62.19
CA GLN A 4 6.04 -37.04 61.22
C GLN A 4 5.85 -35.69 60.50
N ASN A 5 6.14 -35.69 59.19
CA ASN A 5 5.76 -34.65 58.25
C ASN A 5 4.25 -34.67 58.00
N LYS A 6 3.51 -33.71 58.56
CA LYS A 6 2.11 -33.44 58.15
C LYS A 6 2.09 -32.57 56.89
N LYS A 7 1.97 -33.22 55.74
CA LYS A 7 1.61 -32.59 54.45
C LYS A 7 0.29 -31.83 54.57
N ARG A 8 0.31 -30.50 54.50
CA ARG A 8 -0.87 -29.70 54.15
C ARG A 8 -0.98 -29.65 52.63
N LYS A 9 -1.99 -30.34 52.08
CA LYS A 9 -2.46 -30.18 50.71
C LYS A 9 -2.84 -28.72 50.52
N ARG A 10 -2.07 -28.00 49.70
CA ARG A 10 -2.48 -26.71 49.13
C ARG A 10 -3.43 -27.07 47.99
N ASN A 11 -4.71 -26.76 48.16
CA ASN A 11 -5.69 -26.85 47.08
C ASN A 11 -5.17 -26.02 45.91
N GLU A 12 -4.99 -26.68 44.78
CA GLU A 12 -4.93 -26.04 43.47
C GLU A 12 -6.32 -25.47 43.21
N ASP A 13 -6.46 -24.16 43.38
CA ASP A 13 -7.56 -23.44 42.77
C ASP A 13 -7.30 -23.44 41.25
N PRO A 14 -8.20 -24.01 40.42
CA PRO A 14 -8.10 -23.86 38.99
C PRO A 14 -8.37 -22.38 38.69
N THR A 15 -7.29 -21.62 38.51
CA THR A 15 -7.36 -20.24 38.07
C THR A 15 -8.03 -20.26 36.71
N THR A 16 -9.34 -20.03 36.70
CA THR A 16 -10.11 -19.78 35.49
C THR A 16 -9.44 -18.59 34.84
N ALA A 17 -8.79 -18.80 33.69
CA ALA A 17 -8.19 -17.75 32.90
C ALA A 17 -9.31 -16.77 32.50
N ARG A 18 -9.53 -15.73 33.32
CA ARG A 18 -10.31 -14.56 32.93
C ARG A 18 -9.59 -13.97 31.74
N GLN A 19 -10.12 -14.21 30.55
CA GLN A 19 -9.65 -13.58 29.33
C GLN A 19 -9.74 -12.06 29.51
N GLU A 20 -8.61 -11.36 29.48
CA GLU A 20 -8.56 -9.91 29.62
C GLU A 20 -9.29 -9.26 28.44
N ILE A 21 -10.45 -8.66 28.71
CA ILE A 21 -11.17 -7.81 27.76
C ILE A 21 -10.43 -6.46 27.72
N LEU A 22 -10.03 -6.03 26.52
CA LEU A 22 -9.35 -4.75 26.32
C LEU A 22 -10.32 -3.59 26.55
N SER A 23 -9.80 -2.43 26.96
CA SER A 23 -10.63 -1.23 27.13
C SER A 23 -11.29 -0.83 25.80
N PRO A 24 -12.58 -0.45 25.78
CA PRO A 24 -13.28 -0.10 24.55
C PRO A 24 -12.66 1.10 23.83
N ILE A 25 -12.55 1.01 22.50
CA ILE A 25 -12.11 2.12 21.64
C ILE A 25 -13.34 2.89 21.16
N ILE A 26 -13.41 4.18 21.47
CA ILE A 26 -14.63 5.00 21.29
C ILE A 26 -14.50 5.93 20.08
N PHE A 27 -15.42 5.84 19.11
CA PHE A 27 -15.55 6.66 17.90
C PHE A 27 -16.78 7.56 17.94
N LEU A 28 -16.77 8.55 18.85
CA LEU A 28 -17.89 9.48 19.04
C LEU A 28 -17.44 10.93 18.91
N ALA A 29 -18.29 11.74 18.29
CA ALA A 29 -18.21 13.19 18.36
C ALA A 29 -18.72 13.69 19.72
N ARG A 30 -18.36 14.92 20.08
CA ARG A 30 -18.73 15.51 21.38
C ARG A 30 -20.26 15.61 21.50
N GLY A 31 -20.81 15.02 22.57
CA GLY A 31 -22.24 15.04 22.85
C GLY A 31 -23.07 13.95 22.14
N VAL A 32 -22.45 13.12 21.29
CA VAL A 32 -23.10 11.97 20.66
C VAL A 32 -22.95 10.74 21.55
N LYS A 33 -24.03 10.01 21.80
CA LYS A 33 -24.00 8.72 22.50
C LYS A 33 -23.75 7.59 21.50
N ALA A 34 -23.00 6.57 21.88
CA ALA A 34 -22.89 5.37 21.05
C ALA A 34 -24.25 4.66 21.00
N ASP A 35 -24.65 4.24 19.80
CA ASP A 35 -25.78 3.35 19.55
C ASP A 35 -25.33 2.01 18.94
N THR A 36 -24.05 1.89 18.56
CA THR A 36 -23.46 0.67 18.01
C THR A 36 -22.26 0.20 18.82
N ARG A 37 -22.20 -1.11 19.08
CA ARG A 37 -21.02 -1.82 19.58
C ARG A 37 -20.58 -2.90 18.60
N PHE A 38 -19.30 -2.90 18.25
CA PHE A 38 -18.64 -4.03 17.59
C PHE A 38 -17.67 -4.69 18.57
N THR A 39 -17.80 -6.00 18.77
CA THR A 39 -16.84 -6.81 19.52
C THR A 39 -16.05 -7.65 18.53
N VAL A 40 -14.85 -7.19 18.18
CA VAL A 40 -14.01 -7.81 17.15
C VAL A 40 -12.89 -8.54 17.86
N PHE A 41 -13.00 -9.86 17.84
CA PHE A 41 -12.20 -10.78 18.63
C PHE A 41 -12.24 -10.42 20.12
N ARG A 42 -11.24 -9.69 20.63
CA ARG A 42 -11.12 -9.26 22.03
C ARG A 42 -11.22 -7.75 22.24
N GLN A 43 -11.40 -7.00 21.15
CA GLN A 43 -11.45 -5.55 21.18
C GLN A 43 -12.88 -5.06 20.97
N GLU A 44 -13.39 -4.27 21.92
CA GLU A 44 -14.67 -3.58 21.77
C GLU A 44 -14.48 -2.21 21.12
N PHE A 45 -15.40 -1.87 20.22
CA PHE A 45 -15.51 -0.59 19.55
C PHE A 45 -16.89 0.01 19.81
N HIS A 46 -16.94 1.22 20.36
CA HIS A 46 -18.18 1.96 20.59
C HIS A 46 -18.28 3.11 19.60
N LEU A 47 -19.35 3.15 18.82
CA LEU A 47 -19.48 4.07 17.69
C LEU A 47 -20.94 4.48 17.48
N HIS A 48 -21.15 5.42 16.56
CA HIS A 48 -22.49 5.85 16.17
C HIS A 48 -22.83 5.39 14.75
N SER A 49 -23.98 4.74 14.58
CA SER A 49 -24.41 4.09 13.34
C SER A 49 -24.51 5.04 12.15
N SER A 50 -24.71 6.34 12.38
CA SER A 50 -24.81 7.34 11.29
C SER A 50 -23.56 7.39 10.42
N GLY A 51 -22.36 7.25 11.00
CA GLY A 51 -21.11 7.24 10.24
C GLY A 51 -21.03 6.04 9.31
N LEU A 52 -21.33 4.85 9.85
CA LEU A 52 -21.38 3.61 9.09
C LEU A 52 -22.35 3.70 7.92
N LYS A 53 -23.61 4.13 8.16
CA LYS A 53 -24.63 4.23 7.10
C LYS A 53 -24.30 5.29 6.07
N HIS A 54 -23.56 6.34 6.45
CA HIS A 54 -23.17 7.38 5.50
C HIS A 54 -22.09 6.89 4.55
N HIS A 55 -21.10 6.15 5.03
CA HIS A 55 -19.91 5.78 4.26
C HIS A 55 -19.82 4.31 3.82
N SER A 56 -20.82 3.49 4.14
CA SER A 56 -20.89 2.09 3.73
C SER A 56 -22.30 1.73 3.27
N SER A 57 -22.44 1.32 2.01
CA SER A 57 -23.71 0.84 1.47
C SER A 57 -24.17 -0.46 2.14
N TYR A 58 -23.22 -1.31 2.54
CA TYR A 58 -23.45 -2.50 3.35
C TYR A 58 -24.15 -2.14 4.67
N PHE A 59 -23.56 -1.26 5.48
CA PHE A 59 -24.16 -0.91 6.78
C PHE A 59 -25.44 -0.10 6.64
N ARG A 60 -25.58 0.72 5.59
CA ARG A 60 -26.83 1.43 5.27
C ARG A 60 -27.99 0.45 5.05
N THR A 61 -27.75 -0.61 4.29
CA THR A 61 -28.76 -1.61 3.94
C THR A 61 -28.98 -2.59 5.09
N PHE A 62 -27.91 -3.06 5.71
CA PHE A 62 -27.96 -4.16 6.65
C PHE A 62 -28.40 -3.72 8.05
N LEU A 63 -27.99 -2.55 8.56
CA LEU A 63 -28.28 -2.19 9.95
C LEU A 63 -29.79 -2.03 10.22
N ASP A 64 -30.54 -1.43 9.29
CA ASP A 64 -31.99 -1.19 9.44
C ASP A 64 -32.86 -2.12 8.56
N SER A 65 -32.33 -3.28 8.16
CA SER A 65 -33.12 -4.25 7.38
C SER A 65 -34.36 -4.70 8.17
N VAL A 66 -35.49 -4.83 7.47
CA VAL A 66 -36.79 -5.26 8.03
C VAL A 66 -36.74 -6.66 8.62
N ASP A 67 -35.80 -7.49 8.18
CA ASP A 67 -35.64 -8.86 8.64
C ASP A 67 -34.95 -8.93 10.02
N LYS A 68 -34.40 -7.82 10.51
CA LYS A 68 -33.69 -7.79 11.79
C LYS A 68 -34.63 -7.52 12.94
N GLN A 69 -34.47 -8.33 13.98
CA GLN A 69 -35.18 -8.12 15.23
C GLN A 69 -34.70 -6.81 15.87
N PRO A 70 -35.62 -5.91 16.26
CA PRO A 70 -35.25 -4.69 16.94
C PRO A 70 -34.58 -5.02 18.28
N ALA A 71 -33.61 -4.19 18.68
CA ALA A 71 -33.00 -4.32 19.99
C ALA A 71 -34.05 -4.22 21.10
N SER A 72 -33.85 -4.99 22.18
CA SER A 72 -34.73 -4.93 23.33
C SER A 72 -34.73 -3.53 23.96
N ALA A 73 -35.83 -3.13 24.58
CA ALA A 73 -35.95 -1.81 25.20
C ALA A 73 -34.92 -1.56 26.34
N SER A 74 -34.33 -2.63 26.88
CA SER A 74 -33.28 -2.58 27.90
C SER A 74 -31.86 -2.65 27.33
N ALA A 75 -31.68 -2.78 26.01
CA ALA A 75 -30.37 -2.89 25.40
C ALA A 75 -29.60 -1.56 25.50
N LEU A 76 -28.31 -1.66 25.84
CA LEU A 76 -27.42 -0.49 25.92
C LEU A 76 -27.05 0.06 24.53
N PHE A 77 -27.05 -0.81 23.51
CA PHE A 77 -26.75 -0.47 22.13
C PHE A 77 -27.91 -0.92 21.24
N LYS A 78 -28.25 -0.09 20.25
CA LYS A 78 -29.24 -0.43 19.21
C LYS A 78 -28.69 -1.50 18.28
N TYR A 79 -27.40 -1.46 18.00
CA TYR A 79 -26.70 -2.39 17.12
C TYR A 79 -25.56 -3.04 17.90
N ASP A 80 -25.64 -4.36 18.09
CA ASP A 80 -24.63 -5.12 18.81
C ASP A 80 -24.14 -6.26 17.93
N TYR A 81 -22.87 -6.18 17.51
CA TYR A 81 -22.27 -7.11 16.57
C TYR A 81 -20.99 -7.69 17.15
N ARG A 82 -20.71 -8.93 16.79
CA ARG A 82 -19.45 -9.61 17.09
C ARG A 82 -18.84 -10.19 15.83
N SER A 83 -17.52 -10.33 15.81
CA SER A 83 -16.87 -11.15 14.79
C SER A 83 -17.36 -12.58 14.89
N VAL A 84 -17.49 -13.25 13.75
CA VAL A 84 -17.69 -14.70 13.59
C VAL A 84 -16.59 -15.18 12.64
N VAL A 85 -16.02 -16.35 12.91
CA VAL A 85 -14.93 -16.94 12.13
C VAL A 85 -15.43 -18.22 11.48
N ASP A 86 -15.25 -18.32 10.18
CA ASP A 86 -15.60 -19.49 9.37
C ASP A 86 -14.46 -20.52 9.35
N GLU A 87 -14.75 -21.72 8.80
CA GLU A 87 -13.81 -22.85 8.81
C GLU A 87 -12.51 -22.58 8.03
N ASP A 88 -12.56 -21.68 7.05
CA ASP A 88 -11.42 -21.27 6.23
C ASP A 88 -10.57 -20.16 6.88
N GLY A 89 -10.95 -19.70 8.08
CA GLY A 89 -10.28 -18.61 8.79
C GLY A 89 -10.71 -17.21 8.34
N SER A 90 -11.63 -17.10 7.39
CA SER A 90 -12.29 -15.81 7.08
C SER A 90 -13.20 -15.40 8.22
N TRP A 91 -13.50 -14.10 8.31
CA TRP A 91 -14.31 -13.56 9.39
C TRP A 91 -15.20 -12.39 8.94
N ALA A 92 -16.33 -12.22 9.62
CA ALA A 92 -17.26 -11.13 9.37
C ALA A 92 -17.97 -10.68 10.66
N LEU A 93 -18.59 -9.49 10.63
CA LEU A 93 -19.42 -8.99 11.72
C LEU A 93 -20.86 -9.51 11.61
N MET A 94 -21.33 -10.19 12.66
CA MET A 94 -22.71 -10.69 12.76
C MET A 94 -23.41 -10.15 14.01
N PRO A 95 -24.76 -10.01 13.98
CA PRO A 95 -25.52 -9.64 15.17
C PRO A 95 -25.29 -10.61 16.32
N VAL A 96 -25.18 -10.07 17.54
CA VAL A 96 -25.01 -10.87 18.76
C VAL A 96 -26.19 -11.85 18.97
N SER A 97 -27.38 -11.49 18.52
CA SER A 97 -28.57 -12.36 18.56
C SER A 97 -28.42 -13.63 17.72
N ASP A 98 -27.61 -13.56 16.66
CA ASP A 98 -27.56 -14.57 15.61
C ASP A 98 -26.29 -15.41 15.68
N SER A 99 -25.41 -15.15 16.66
CA SER A 99 -24.07 -15.73 16.73
C SER A 99 -23.58 -15.96 18.16
N SER A 100 -22.91 -17.08 18.36
CA SER A 100 -22.23 -17.41 19.62
C SER A 100 -20.91 -16.66 19.77
N GLU A 101 -20.39 -16.57 20.99
CA GLU A 101 -19.05 -16.01 21.22
C GLU A 101 -17.96 -16.86 20.56
N ILE A 102 -16.97 -16.19 19.95
CA ILE A 102 -15.83 -16.87 19.35
C ILE A 102 -14.99 -17.55 20.43
N THR A 103 -14.64 -18.80 20.20
CA THR A 103 -13.71 -19.56 21.05
C THR A 103 -12.26 -19.26 20.72
N GLY A 104 -11.35 -19.49 21.67
CA GLY A 104 -9.91 -19.34 21.44
C GLY A 104 -9.37 -20.21 20.28
N GLN A 105 -9.99 -21.35 19.99
CA GLN A 105 -9.63 -22.22 18.87
C GLN A 105 -10.01 -21.59 17.52
N GLN A 106 -11.20 -21.01 17.41
CA GLN A 106 -11.61 -20.28 16.20
C GLN A 106 -10.70 -19.08 15.93
N MET A 107 -10.25 -18.37 16.97
CA MET A 107 -9.28 -17.27 16.79
C MET A 107 -7.94 -17.73 16.19
N THR A 108 -7.55 -18.99 16.38
CA THR A 108 -6.29 -19.50 15.80
C THR A 108 -6.38 -19.81 14.31
N LEU A 109 -7.59 -19.82 13.73
CA LEU A 109 -7.81 -19.98 12.29
C LEU A 109 -7.57 -18.67 11.53
N VAL A 110 -7.72 -17.52 12.20
CA VAL A 110 -7.56 -16.21 11.58
C VAL A 110 -6.09 -15.86 11.45
N ASP A 111 -5.64 -15.62 10.23
CA ASP A 111 -4.30 -15.09 9.97
C ASP A 111 -4.19 -13.65 10.45
N GLY A 112 -3.39 -13.42 11.48
CA GLY A 112 -3.12 -12.09 12.01
C GLY A 112 -4.32 -11.43 12.70
N VAL A 113 -4.84 -12.03 13.79
CA VAL A 113 -5.96 -11.46 14.57
C VAL A 113 -5.73 -9.98 14.96
N LYS A 114 -4.50 -9.61 15.32
CA LYS A 114 -4.19 -8.24 15.74
C LYS A 114 -4.20 -7.30 14.54
N GLU A 115 -3.64 -7.75 13.44
CA GLU A 115 -3.54 -7.07 12.15
C GLU A 115 -4.94 -6.83 11.57
N GLU A 116 -5.84 -7.83 11.64
CA GLU A 116 -7.25 -7.71 11.25
C GLU A 116 -8.03 -6.75 12.16
N THR A 117 -7.82 -6.83 13.48
CA THR A 117 -8.41 -5.88 14.43
C THR A 117 -7.98 -4.44 14.12
N GLU A 118 -6.70 -4.26 13.82
CA GLU A 118 -6.11 -2.97 13.48
C GLU A 118 -6.60 -2.46 12.12
N ALA A 119 -6.76 -3.34 11.12
CA ALA A 119 -7.34 -3.00 9.83
C ALA A 119 -8.79 -2.51 9.98
N LEU A 120 -9.61 -3.17 10.80
CA LEU A 120 -10.95 -2.68 11.10
C LEU A 120 -10.91 -1.35 11.86
N ARG A 121 -10.01 -1.20 12.84
CA ARG A 121 -9.84 0.08 13.55
C ARG A 121 -9.53 1.22 12.57
N LYS A 122 -8.66 0.98 11.58
CA LYS A 122 -8.33 1.95 10.52
C LYS A 122 -9.51 2.24 9.61
N LEU A 123 -10.30 1.24 9.24
CA LEU A 123 -11.56 1.43 8.51
C LEU A 123 -12.53 2.33 9.29
N LEU A 124 -12.71 2.06 10.59
CA LEU A 124 -13.52 2.90 11.48
C LEU A 124 -12.95 4.31 11.63
N CYS A 125 -11.62 4.46 11.63
CA CYS A 125 -10.99 5.78 11.57
C CYS A 125 -11.36 6.53 10.28
N ALA A 126 -11.31 5.90 9.11
CA ALA A 126 -11.72 6.51 7.85
C ALA A 126 -13.21 6.95 7.91
N ILE A 127 -14.10 6.04 8.29
CA ILE A 127 -15.56 6.28 8.39
C ILE A 127 -15.90 7.42 9.35
N HIS A 128 -15.21 7.52 10.48
CA HIS A 128 -15.47 8.53 11.50
C HIS A 128 -14.50 9.73 11.45
N SER A 129 -13.80 9.90 10.31
CA SER A 129 -12.87 11.00 10.07
C SER A 129 -11.81 11.19 11.16
N LYS A 130 -11.33 10.09 11.73
CA LYS A 130 -10.20 10.09 12.67
C LYS A 130 -8.89 9.83 11.95
N LYS A 131 -7.81 10.37 12.53
CA LYS A 131 -6.46 10.15 12.02
C LYS A 131 -6.04 8.69 12.21
N TYR A 132 -5.43 8.13 11.18
CA TYR A 132 -4.75 6.83 11.20
C TYR A 132 -3.53 6.90 10.27
N ARG A 133 -2.72 5.84 10.29
CA ARG A 133 -1.56 5.70 9.41
C ARG A 133 -1.55 4.31 8.79
N ILE A 134 -0.92 4.21 7.64
CA ILE A 134 -0.58 2.97 6.98
C ILE A 134 0.92 2.96 6.84
N GLU A 135 1.58 1.96 7.41
CA GLU A 135 3.04 1.87 7.48
C GLU A 135 3.57 0.75 6.57
N THR A 136 2.75 -0.25 6.23
CA THR A 136 3.13 -1.39 5.37
C THR A 136 2.10 -1.68 4.28
N ALA A 137 2.51 -2.45 3.26
CA ALA A 137 1.65 -2.95 2.19
C ALA A 137 0.58 -3.92 2.72
N ASP A 138 0.93 -4.78 3.68
CA ASP A 138 -0.02 -5.69 4.34
C ASP A 138 -1.16 -4.93 5.02
N GLU A 139 -0.84 -3.85 5.75
CA GLU A 139 -1.86 -3.01 6.37
C GLU A 139 -2.82 -2.38 5.35
N LEU A 140 -2.29 -1.90 4.21
CA LEU A 140 -3.10 -1.36 3.13
C LEU A 140 -4.00 -2.44 2.50
N LYS A 141 -3.44 -3.63 2.26
CA LYS A 141 -4.15 -4.77 1.68
C LYS A 141 -5.32 -5.18 2.56
N ARG A 142 -5.11 -5.40 3.87
CA ARG A 142 -6.17 -5.79 4.82
C ARG A 142 -7.25 -4.71 4.92
N LEU A 143 -6.85 -3.44 5.02
CA LEU A 143 -7.80 -2.32 5.02
C LEU A 143 -8.64 -2.29 3.73
N THR A 144 -8.01 -2.49 2.58
CA THR A 144 -8.70 -2.52 1.27
C THR A 144 -9.68 -3.68 1.18
N CYS A 145 -9.31 -4.88 1.64
CA CYS A 145 -10.20 -6.03 1.68
C CYS A 145 -11.43 -5.79 2.57
N LEU A 146 -11.24 -5.22 3.77
CA LEU A 146 -12.36 -4.88 4.64
C LEU A 146 -13.24 -3.77 4.05
N ALA A 147 -12.63 -2.76 3.43
CA ALA A 147 -13.35 -1.68 2.78
C ALA A 147 -14.16 -2.19 1.58
N ASP A 148 -13.64 -3.14 0.82
CA ASP A 148 -14.36 -3.79 -0.28
C ASP A 148 -15.56 -4.59 0.26
N TYR A 149 -15.33 -5.46 1.24
CA TYR A 149 -16.36 -6.29 1.84
C TYR A 149 -17.50 -5.47 2.46
N TYR A 150 -17.17 -4.41 3.20
CA TYR A 150 -18.15 -3.51 3.80
C TYR A 150 -18.56 -2.36 2.87
N CYS A 151 -18.23 -2.42 1.58
CA CYS A 151 -18.60 -1.42 0.57
C CYS A 151 -18.33 0.03 0.99
N ALA A 152 -17.09 0.28 1.41
CA ALA A 152 -16.56 1.51 1.99
C ALA A 152 -15.23 1.96 1.33
N LEU A 153 -14.93 1.46 0.12
CA LEU A 153 -13.74 1.87 -0.64
C LEU A 153 -13.65 3.40 -0.84
N PRO A 154 -14.74 4.13 -1.19
CA PRO A 154 -14.64 5.57 -1.43
C PRO A 154 -14.18 6.37 -0.21
N VAL A 155 -14.67 6.05 0.99
CA VAL A 155 -14.24 6.77 2.21
C VAL A 155 -12.78 6.49 2.55
N VAL A 156 -12.33 5.24 2.36
CA VAL A 156 -10.93 4.89 2.58
C VAL A 156 -10.03 5.62 1.60
N SER A 157 -10.40 5.64 0.31
CA SER A 157 -9.67 6.38 -0.72
C SER A 157 -9.56 7.87 -0.38
N GLY A 158 -10.67 8.51 0.01
CA GLY A 158 -10.70 9.92 0.38
C GLY A 158 -9.83 10.30 1.58
N THR A 159 -9.55 9.37 2.50
CA THR A 159 -8.67 9.62 3.65
C THR A 159 -7.24 9.11 3.46
N LEU A 160 -6.97 8.39 2.37
CA LEU A 160 -5.74 7.61 2.20
C LEU A 160 -4.49 8.49 2.05
N THR A 161 -4.58 9.63 1.36
CA THR A 161 -3.45 10.57 1.24
C THR A 161 -2.92 11.01 2.62
N GLY A 162 -3.83 11.29 3.56
CA GLY A 162 -3.44 11.64 4.93
C GLY A 162 -2.86 10.46 5.70
N ALA A 163 -3.36 9.24 5.45
CA ALA A 163 -2.89 8.01 6.10
C ALA A 163 -1.52 7.53 5.58
N LEU A 164 -1.20 7.81 4.31
CA LEU A 164 0.08 7.50 3.67
C LEU A 164 1.16 8.56 3.95
N PHE A 165 0.81 9.70 4.53
CA PHE A 165 1.75 10.78 4.78
C PHE A 165 2.90 10.32 5.70
N ARG A 166 4.13 10.29 5.13
CA ARG A 166 5.35 9.79 5.78
C ARG A 166 5.29 8.31 6.18
N SER A 167 4.48 7.51 5.50
CA SER A 167 4.46 6.05 5.65
C SER A 167 5.85 5.44 5.48
N SER A 168 6.18 4.41 6.27
CA SER A 168 7.42 3.64 6.06
C SER A 168 7.47 2.88 4.74
N MET A 169 6.34 2.56 4.10
CA MET A 169 6.35 1.81 2.84
C MET A 169 7.09 2.53 1.70
N PHE A 170 7.19 3.87 1.78
CA PHE A 170 7.91 4.71 0.81
C PHE A 170 9.25 5.23 1.34
N GLN A 171 9.72 4.72 2.48
CA GLN A 171 11.00 5.12 3.06
C GLN A 171 12.12 4.21 2.58
N PHE A 172 13.26 4.84 2.29
CA PHE A 172 14.52 4.15 2.12
C PHE A 172 15.08 3.81 3.50
N LEU A 173 15.18 2.52 3.83
CA LEU A 173 15.94 2.07 4.98
C LEU A 173 17.34 1.68 4.49
N ALA A 174 18.35 2.47 4.90
CA ALA A 174 19.73 2.12 4.64
C ALA A 174 20.02 0.74 5.25
N PRO A 175 20.80 -0.13 4.57
CA PRO A 175 21.12 -1.46 5.09
C PRO A 175 21.66 -1.38 6.51
N ARG A 176 21.10 -2.19 7.41
CA ARG A 176 21.82 -2.59 8.61
C ARG A 176 22.53 -3.89 8.26
N TYR A 177 23.86 -3.84 8.13
CA TYR A 177 24.77 -4.99 8.04
C TYR A 177 24.29 -6.12 7.08
N ASP A 178 24.82 -6.13 5.85
CA ASP A 178 24.65 -7.18 4.82
C ASP A 178 23.23 -7.46 4.28
N ALA A 179 22.20 -6.74 4.71
CA ALA A 179 20.86 -6.81 4.11
C ALA A 179 20.76 -6.00 2.80
N ALA A 180 19.91 -6.46 1.87
CA ALA A 180 19.57 -5.70 0.67
C ALA A 180 18.90 -4.38 1.07
N VAL A 181 19.00 -3.38 0.20
CA VAL A 181 18.30 -2.11 0.43
C VAL A 181 16.83 -2.31 0.06
N GLU A 182 15.95 -2.24 1.05
CA GLU A 182 14.53 -2.56 0.87
C GLU A 182 13.69 -1.27 0.80
N CYS A 183 12.80 -1.21 -0.18
CA CYS A 183 11.73 -0.24 -0.23
C CYS A 183 10.47 -1.02 -0.59
N GLU A 184 9.57 -1.20 0.37
CA GLU A 184 8.41 -2.07 0.22
C GLU A 184 7.53 -1.66 -0.98
N CYS A 185 7.36 -0.36 -1.23
CA CYS A 185 6.65 0.11 -2.43
C CYS A 185 7.37 -0.21 -3.75
N HIS A 186 8.71 -0.29 -3.73
CA HIS A 186 9.49 -0.73 -4.87
C HIS A 186 9.22 -2.23 -5.06
N ASP A 187 9.43 -3.06 -4.05
CA ASP A 187 9.33 -4.52 -4.13
C ASP A 187 7.90 -5.03 -4.41
N GLU A 188 6.88 -4.43 -3.80
CA GLU A 188 5.47 -4.81 -3.96
C GLU A 188 4.70 -3.94 -4.96
N SER A 189 5.41 -3.27 -5.87
CA SER A 189 4.81 -2.26 -6.77
C SER A 189 3.57 -2.73 -7.53
N VAL A 190 3.54 -3.98 -8.01
CA VAL A 190 2.40 -4.53 -8.75
C VAL A 190 1.19 -4.78 -7.84
N SER A 191 1.41 -5.42 -6.70
CA SER A 191 0.34 -5.64 -5.69
C SER A 191 -0.27 -4.32 -5.24
N LEU A 192 0.58 -3.32 -4.94
CA LEU A 192 0.13 -1.98 -4.54
C LEU A 192 -0.56 -1.23 -5.67
N LEU A 193 -0.13 -1.41 -6.93
CA LEU A 193 -0.79 -0.82 -8.10
C LEU A 193 -2.24 -1.34 -8.24
N LEU A 194 -2.46 -2.64 -8.03
CA LEU A 194 -3.80 -3.23 -8.06
C LEU A 194 -4.67 -2.73 -6.90
N LEU A 195 -4.11 -2.59 -5.70
CA LEU A 195 -4.82 -2.01 -4.55
C LEU A 195 -5.18 -0.54 -4.81
N ALA A 196 -4.24 0.25 -5.33
CA ALA A 196 -4.45 1.65 -5.66
C ALA A 196 -5.55 1.83 -6.72
N ARG A 197 -5.57 0.94 -7.72
CA ARG A 197 -6.63 0.87 -8.73
C ARG A 197 -7.99 0.54 -8.11
N LYS A 198 -8.06 -0.47 -7.25
CA LYS A 198 -9.30 -0.86 -6.55
C LYS A 198 -9.85 0.27 -5.67
N LEU A 199 -8.96 0.98 -4.98
CA LEU A 199 -9.30 2.15 -4.18
C LEU A 199 -9.57 3.40 -5.02
N ARG A 200 -9.20 3.41 -6.31
CA ARG A 200 -9.18 4.58 -7.19
C ARG A 200 -8.40 5.76 -6.59
N HIS A 201 -7.30 5.47 -5.92
CA HIS A 201 -6.49 6.50 -5.26
C HIS A 201 -5.36 6.97 -6.18
N GLY A 202 -5.60 8.09 -6.86
CA GLY A 202 -4.70 8.62 -7.91
C GLY A 202 -3.24 8.75 -7.47
N LEU A 203 -2.96 9.41 -6.34
CA LEU A 203 -1.58 9.63 -5.89
C LEU A 203 -0.80 8.32 -5.65
N LEU A 204 -1.45 7.31 -5.06
CA LEU A 204 -0.81 5.99 -4.84
C LEU A 204 -0.65 5.25 -6.17
N PHE A 205 -1.66 5.32 -7.03
CA PHE A 205 -1.63 4.67 -8.34
C PHE A 205 -0.47 5.20 -9.20
N ARG A 206 -0.24 6.51 -9.21
CA ARG A 206 0.90 7.13 -9.89
C ARG A 206 2.23 6.56 -9.39
N GLU A 207 2.42 6.56 -8.07
CA GLU A 207 3.64 6.07 -7.43
C GLU A 207 3.93 4.62 -7.84
N CYS A 208 2.94 3.74 -7.70
CA CYS A 208 3.09 2.33 -8.01
C CYS A 208 3.28 2.08 -9.51
N LEU A 209 2.58 2.82 -10.38
CA LEU A 209 2.73 2.70 -11.84
C LEU A 209 4.13 3.08 -12.30
N ILE A 210 4.72 4.14 -11.72
CA ILE A 210 6.11 4.54 -11.99
C ILE A 210 7.05 3.38 -11.66
N HIS A 211 6.90 2.77 -10.48
CA HIS A 211 7.74 1.62 -10.09
C HIS A 211 7.55 0.40 -10.99
N THR A 212 6.31 0.08 -11.37
CA THR A 212 5.97 -1.06 -12.24
C THR A 212 6.53 -0.88 -13.65
N VAL A 213 6.29 0.26 -14.30
CA VAL A 213 6.80 0.55 -15.65
C VAL A 213 8.32 0.60 -15.65
N GLY A 214 8.91 1.25 -14.65
CA GLY A 214 10.35 1.44 -14.55
C GLY A 214 11.18 0.16 -14.35
N ARG A 215 10.53 -0.92 -13.90
CA ARG A 215 11.16 -2.22 -13.64
C ARG A 215 10.64 -3.34 -14.54
N TRP A 216 9.80 -3.05 -15.53
CA TRP A 216 8.98 -4.03 -16.23
C TRP A 216 9.71 -5.32 -16.64
N ASP A 217 10.93 -5.20 -17.17
CA ASP A 217 11.74 -6.35 -17.55
C ASP A 217 12.16 -7.25 -16.38
N SER A 218 12.35 -6.65 -15.21
CA SER A 218 12.73 -7.31 -13.96
C SER A 218 11.54 -7.91 -13.21
N LEU A 219 10.30 -7.62 -13.62
CA LEU A 219 9.10 -8.24 -13.04
C LEU A 219 9.08 -9.74 -13.37
N SER A 220 8.62 -10.53 -12.40
CA SER A 220 8.32 -11.94 -12.60
C SER A 220 7.16 -12.14 -13.57
N ASP A 221 7.07 -13.34 -14.16
CA ASP A 221 5.93 -13.69 -15.03
C ASP A 221 4.60 -13.66 -14.28
N ILE A 222 4.62 -13.91 -12.96
CA ILE A 222 3.42 -13.87 -12.11
C ILE A 222 2.90 -12.43 -12.03
N GLU A 223 3.78 -11.48 -11.73
CA GLU A 223 3.44 -10.06 -11.65
C GLU A 223 2.95 -9.51 -12.99
N LYS A 224 3.57 -9.90 -14.11
CA LYS A 224 3.11 -9.50 -15.45
C LYS A 224 1.71 -10.03 -15.74
N ARG A 225 1.43 -11.29 -15.41
CA ARG A 225 0.10 -11.90 -15.57
C ARG A 225 -0.97 -11.19 -14.75
N GLN A 226 -0.67 -10.81 -13.51
CA GLN A 226 -1.61 -10.06 -12.66
C GLN A 226 -2.04 -8.73 -13.30
N ILE A 227 -1.14 -8.08 -14.05
CA ILE A 227 -1.46 -6.86 -14.80
C ILE A 227 -2.26 -7.19 -16.06
N GLU A 228 -1.89 -8.27 -16.77
CA GLU A 228 -2.60 -8.74 -17.97
C GLU A 228 -4.05 -9.17 -17.71
N GLU A 229 -4.36 -9.64 -16.50
CA GLU A 229 -5.73 -9.94 -16.07
C GLU A 229 -6.65 -8.71 -16.09
N ASP A 230 -6.09 -7.51 -15.96
CA ASP A 230 -6.82 -6.26 -16.10
C ASP A 230 -6.47 -5.56 -17.42
N GLN A 231 -7.32 -5.75 -18.43
CA GLN A 231 -7.05 -5.25 -19.77
C GLN A 231 -6.86 -3.73 -19.84
N SER A 232 -7.57 -2.96 -19.01
CA SER A 232 -7.47 -1.51 -18.99
C SER A 232 -6.14 -1.06 -18.39
N LEU A 233 -5.73 -1.68 -17.28
CA LEU A 233 -4.43 -1.44 -16.65
C LEU A 233 -3.28 -1.89 -17.54
N TYR A 234 -3.38 -3.07 -18.15
CA TYR A 234 -2.38 -3.59 -19.07
C TYR A 234 -2.18 -2.65 -20.26
N THR A 235 -3.27 -2.16 -20.87
CA THR A 235 -3.20 -1.20 -21.99
C THR A 235 -2.46 0.07 -21.57
N LEU A 236 -2.78 0.62 -20.40
CA LEU A 236 -2.10 1.79 -19.85
C LEU A 236 -0.61 1.52 -19.64
N VAL A 237 -0.25 0.39 -19.03
CA VAL A 237 1.16 0.00 -18.82
C VAL A 237 1.91 -0.11 -20.15
N GLN A 238 1.31 -0.72 -21.18
CA GLN A 238 1.90 -0.82 -22.52
C GLN A 238 2.12 0.56 -23.16
N ILE A 239 1.15 1.48 -23.02
CA ILE A 239 1.29 2.87 -23.50
C ILE A 239 2.48 3.54 -22.80
N LYS A 240 2.58 3.43 -21.48
CA LYS A 240 3.68 4.05 -20.71
C LYS A 240 5.03 3.41 -21.00
N LEU A 241 5.07 2.10 -21.20
CA LEU A 241 6.28 1.40 -21.66
C LEU A 241 6.72 1.89 -23.03
N LYS A 242 5.80 2.03 -23.98
CA LYS A 242 6.11 2.58 -25.31
C LYS A 242 6.72 3.97 -25.21
N VAL A 243 6.14 4.86 -24.39
CA VAL A 243 6.70 6.21 -24.14
C VAL A 243 8.11 6.13 -23.57
N LEU A 244 8.34 5.27 -22.58
CA LEU A 244 9.67 5.05 -22.00
C LEU A 244 10.67 4.55 -23.05
N TYR A 245 10.30 3.55 -23.86
CA TYR A 245 11.16 3.01 -24.91
C TYR A 245 11.48 4.02 -26.00
N GLU A 246 10.51 4.83 -26.42
CA GLU A 246 10.73 5.90 -27.38
C GLU A 246 11.69 6.95 -26.82
N LEU A 247 11.55 7.32 -25.54
CA LEU A 247 12.47 8.23 -24.86
C LEU A 247 13.89 7.63 -24.80
N LEU A 248 14.01 6.35 -24.45
CA LEU A 248 15.30 5.64 -24.42
C LEU A 248 15.94 5.58 -25.81
N ALA A 249 15.20 5.20 -26.85
CA ALA A 249 15.70 5.12 -28.21
C ALA A 249 16.19 6.48 -28.72
N LYS A 250 15.44 7.56 -28.47
CA LYS A 250 15.86 8.93 -28.79
C LYS A 250 17.14 9.32 -28.05
N THR A 251 17.20 9.03 -26.75
CA THR A 251 18.37 9.34 -25.92
C THR A 251 19.60 8.58 -26.38
N GLN A 252 19.48 7.28 -26.68
CA GLN A 252 20.56 6.46 -27.22
C GLN A 252 21.04 6.96 -28.59
N GLY A 253 20.10 7.28 -29.49
CA GLY A 253 20.41 7.82 -30.81
C GLY A 253 21.17 9.15 -30.73
N ALA A 254 20.67 10.09 -29.91
CA ALA A 254 21.31 11.37 -29.69
C ALA A 254 22.71 11.23 -29.06
N LEU A 255 22.87 10.32 -28.09
CA LEU A 255 24.15 10.04 -27.45
C LEU A 255 25.16 9.47 -28.46
N LEU A 256 24.74 8.48 -29.24
CA LEU A 256 25.59 7.86 -30.26
C LEU A 256 26.04 8.90 -31.30
N TRP A 257 25.11 9.73 -31.79
CA TRP A 257 25.43 10.81 -32.72
C TRP A 257 26.45 11.78 -32.12
N ALA A 258 26.23 12.27 -30.90
CA ALA A 258 27.13 13.22 -30.25
C ALA A 258 28.54 12.63 -30.03
N VAL A 259 28.64 11.33 -29.74
CA VAL A 259 29.93 10.64 -29.60
C VAL A 259 30.64 10.49 -30.94
N VAL A 260 29.91 10.09 -32.00
CA VAL A 260 30.48 9.92 -33.35
C VAL A 260 30.97 11.24 -33.92
N GLU A 261 30.23 12.32 -33.72
CA GLU A 261 30.61 13.68 -34.13
C GLU A 261 31.70 14.30 -33.24
N GLY A 262 32.16 13.59 -32.21
CA GLY A 262 33.17 14.09 -31.27
C GLY A 262 32.70 15.23 -30.37
N LYS A 263 31.39 15.50 -30.35
CA LYS A 263 30.73 16.54 -29.53
C LYS A 263 30.55 16.10 -28.08
N PHE A 264 30.60 14.80 -27.81
CA PHE A 264 30.57 14.26 -26.46
C PHE A 264 31.67 13.23 -26.24
N LYS A 265 32.48 13.44 -25.21
CA LYS A 265 33.54 12.50 -24.81
C LYS A 265 33.04 11.61 -23.69
N VAL A 266 32.74 10.36 -24.02
CA VAL A 266 32.43 9.33 -23.03
C VAL A 266 33.74 8.89 -22.35
N LEU A 267 33.89 9.18 -21.07
CA LEU A 267 35.05 8.72 -20.31
C LEU A 267 34.91 7.24 -19.94
N LYS A 268 36.04 6.52 -19.86
CA LYS A 268 36.08 5.09 -19.49
C LYS A 268 35.42 4.79 -18.14
N THR A 269 35.37 5.77 -17.24
CA THR A 269 34.72 5.68 -15.92
C THR A 269 33.21 5.44 -16.00
N ALA A 270 32.51 6.03 -16.98
CA ALA A 270 31.08 5.78 -17.17
C ALA A 270 30.82 4.37 -17.75
N VAL A 271 31.68 3.90 -18.66
CA VAL A 271 31.57 2.57 -19.28
C VAL A 271 31.94 1.45 -18.29
N GLY A 272 32.95 1.66 -17.44
CA GLY A 272 33.40 0.68 -16.46
C GLY A 272 32.47 0.47 -15.25
N ARG A 273 31.49 1.36 -15.05
CA ARG A 273 30.50 1.28 -13.95
C ARG A 273 29.24 0.50 -14.30
N SER A 274 29.07 0.09 -15.56
CA SER A 274 27.91 -0.68 -16.00
C SER A 274 28.35 -2.03 -16.54
N PHE A 275 27.97 -3.11 -15.86
CA PHE A 275 27.95 -4.41 -16.49
C PHE A 275 26.70 -4.46 -17.36
N PRO A 276 26.83 -4.63 -18.69
CA PRO A 276 25.66 -4.74 -19.56
C PRO A 276 24.82 -5.92 -19.11
N THR A 277 23.74 -5.60 -18.41
CA THR A 277 22.64 -6.54 -18.19
C THR A 277 21.69 -6.36 -19.37
N PRO A 278 21.11 -7.45 -19.91
CA PRO A 278 20.20 -7.37 -21.04
C PRO A 278 18.87 -6.66 -20.71
N LEU A 279 18.67 -6.29 -19.44
CA LEU A 279 17.48 -5.59 -18.96
C LEU A 279 17.63 -4.08 -19.21
N ILE A 280 16.53 -3.41 -19.54
CA ILE A 280 16.48 -1.95 -19.76
C ILE A 280 17.12 -1.17 -18.60
N GLY A 281 16.92 -1.63 -17.36
CA GLY A 281 17.49 -0.99 -16.17
C GLY A 281 19.02 -0.85 -16.18
N GLY A 282 19.73 -1.69 -16.94
CA GLY A 282 21.19 -1.68 -17.00
C GLY A 282 21.80 -0.42 -17.62
N ILE A 283 21.08 0.27 -18.52
CA ILE A 283 21.59 1.50 -19.15
C ILE A 283 21.39 2.74 -18.27
N LEU A 284 20.48 2.69 -17.30
CA LEU A 284 20.15 3.84 -16.46
C LEU A 284 21.37 4.34 -15.66
N SER A 285 22.17 3.42 -15.13
CA SER A 285 23.40 3.75 -14.41
C SER A 285 24.45 4.43 -15.29
N VAL A 286 24.46 4.11 -16.59
CA VAL A 286 25.32 4.79 -17.58
C VAL A 286 24.86 6.23 -17.75
N TYR A 287 23.56 6.48 -17.95
CA TYR A 287 23.05 7.85 -18.08
C TYR A 287 23.31 8.68 -16.83
N ARG A 288 23.11 8.10 -15.64
CA ARG A 288 23.43 8.77 -14.38
C ARG A 288 24.92 9.10 -14.32
N ALA A 289 25.80 8.12 -14.55
CA ALA A 289 27.25 8.34 -14.50
C ALA A 289 27.69 9.43 -15.49
N LEU A 290 27.16 9.41 -16.72
CA LEU A 290 27.44 10.43 -17.73
C LEU A 290 26.93 11.82 -17.32
N SER A 291 25.76 11.91 -16.70
CA SER A 291 25.19 13.19 -16.23
C SER A 291 26.00 13.85 -15.11
N GLU A 292 26.81 13.07 -14.38
CA GLU A 292 27.69 13.54 -13.33
C GLU A 292 29.07 13.98 -13.85
N GLU A 293 29.41 13.70 -15.11
CA GLU A 293 30.68 14.10 -15.71
C GLU A 293 30.71 15.59 -16.05
N SER A 294 31.89 16.21 -15.95
CA SER A 294 32.05 17.62 -16.31
C SER A 294 31.74 17.90 -17.79
N SER A 295 32.02 16.94 -18.67
CA SER A 295 31.72 16.99 -20.11
C SER A 295 30.22 17.11 -20.40
N PHE A 296 29.36 16.65 -19.50
CA PHE A 296 27.91 16.79 -19.67
C PHE A 296 27.45 18.24 -19.58
N TYR A 297 28.08 19.06 -18.75
CA TYR A 297 27.75 20.49 -18.64
C TYR A 297 28.16 21.30 -19.87
N ASP A 298 29.07 20.77 -20.70
CA ASP A 298 29.39 21.39 -21.98
C ASP A 298 28.25 21.19 -23.00
N LEU A 299 27.49 20.09 -22.91
CA LEU A 299 26.30 19.86 -23.75
C LEU A 299 25.21 20.90 -23.53
N LEU A 300 25.15 21.51 -22.34
CA LEU A 300 24.17 22.54 -22.01
C LEU A 300 24.49 23.90 -22.65
N LYS A 301 25.70 24.08 -23.17
CA LYS A 301 26.16 25.36 -23.74
C LYS A 301 25.94 25.45 -25.25
N GLU A 302 25.84 24.32 -25.93
CA GLU A 302 25.75 24.25 -27.39
C GLU A 302 24.33 23.86 -27.82
N VAL A 303 23.75 24.65 -28.74
CA VAL A 303 22.39 24.42 -29.25
C VAL A 303 22.25 23.03 -29.89
N GLU A 304 23.29 22.56 -30.56
CA GLU A 304 23.29 21.28 -31.28
C GLU A 304 23.30 20.05 -30.37
N THR A 305 23.73 20.19 -29.12
CA THR A 305 23.80 19.09 -28.13
C THR A 305 22.85 19.26 -26.96
N MET A 306 22.16 20.40 -26.89
CA MET A 306 21.13 20.69 -25.88
C MET A 306 20.04 19.61 -25.87
N GLU A 307 19.62 19.10 -27.03
CA GLU A 307 18.62 18.02 -27.12
C GLU A 307 19.06 16.77 -26.35
N LEU A 308 20.31 16.35 -26.48
CA LEU A 308 20.86 15.20 -25.74
C LEU A 308 20.80 15.44 -24.23
N SER A 309 21.18 16.64 -23.77
CA SER A 309 21.15 16.96 -22.35
C SER A 309 19.72 16.89 -21.76
N VAL A 310 18.73 17.40 -22.50
CA VAL A 310 17.31 17.36 -22.12
C VAL A 310 16.80 15.92 -22.08
N LEU A 311 17.12 15.11 -23.09
CA LEU A 311 16.75 13.70 -23.15
C LEU A 311 17.36 12.90 -21.99
N MET A 312 18.65 13.08 -21.71
CA MET A 312 19.32 12.42 -20.58
C MET A 312 18.70 12.82 -19.24
N PHE A 313 18.43 14.12 -19.02
CA PHE A 313 17.73 14.57 -17.81
C PHE A 313 16.33 13.98 -17.68
N SER A 314 15.62 13.85 -18.80
CA SER A 314 14.28 13.26 -18.83
C SER A 314 14.32 11.79 -18.41
N VAL A 315 15.32 11.02 -18.88
CA VAL A 315 15.48 9.59 -18.56
C VAL A 315 15.83 9.36 -17.08
N ILE A 316 16.63 10.24 -16.47
CA ILE A 316 17.05 10.12 -15.06
C ILE A 316 16.17 10.91 -14.07
N LYS A 317 15.04 11.44 -14.55
CA LYS A 317 14.07 12.16 -13.72
C LYS A 317 13.44 11.22 -12.70
N ASN A 318 13.22 11.74 -11.49
CA ASN A 318 12.48 11.06 -10.44
C ASN A 318 11.12 11.76 -10.24
N ASN A 319 10.04 11.08 -10.61
CA ASN A 319 8.67 11.59 -10.51
C ASN A 319 7.91 11.07 -9.28
N LEU A 320 8.59 10.41 -8.32
CA LEU A 320 7.96 9.92 -7.10
C LEU A 320 7.53 11.07 -6.17
N ALA A 321 6.36 10.91 -5.56
CA ALA A 321 5.69 11.92 -4.73
C ALA A 321 5.43 11.46 -3.29
N LEU A 322 5.22 10.17 -3.04
CA LEU A 322 4.89 9.64 -1.72
C LEU A 322 6.11 9.30 -0.85
N GLY A 323 7.25 9.04 -1.49
CA GLY A 323 8.54 8.93 -0.81
C GLY A 323 9.69 8.76 -1.78
N CYS A 324 10.90 8.55 -1.24
CA CYS A 324 12.12 8.38 -2.03
C CYS A 324 12.40 9.44 -3.13
N SER A 325 11.75 10.61 -3.11
CA SER A 325 11.91 11.69 -4.10
C SER A 325 13.31 12.31 -4.11
N ARG A 326 14.08 12.09 -3.04
CA ARG A 326 15.49 12.50 -2.91
C ARG A 326 16.48 11.44 -3.40
N GLN A 327 16.00 10.30 -3.87
CA GLN A 327 16.86 9.24 -4.38
C GLN A 327 17.11 9.44 -5.87
N ASP A 328 18.35 9.18 -6.26
CA ASP A 328 18.80 9.33 -7.64
C ASP A 328 18.63 8.00 -8.39
N PRO A 329 17.68 7.88 -9.34
CA PRO A 329 17.61 6.70 -10.21
C PRO A 329 18.92 6.50 -10.98
N GLY A 330 19.42 5.27 -11.11
CA GLY A 330 20.71 4.99 -11.76
C GLY A 330 21.95 5.15 -10.89
N LYS A 331 21.83 5.60 -9.64
CA LYS A 331 22.99 5.69 -8.75
C LYS A 331 23.47 4.30 -8.36
N VAL A 332 24.76 4.03 -8.60
CA VAL A 332 25.41 2.75 -8.25
C VAL A 332 25.28 2.49 -6.76
N GLY A 333 24.77 1.31 -6.38
CA GLY A 333 24.48 0.92 -5.00
C GLY A 333 23.23 1.57 -4.40
N GLY A 334 22.44 2.30 -5.19
CA GLY A 334 21.14 2.85 -4.77
C GLY A 334 19.98 1.90 -5.03
N ILE A 335 18.85 2.07 -4.32
CA ILE A 335 17.63 1.25 -4.50
C ILE A 335 17.07 1.28 -5.92
N PHE A 336 17.30 2.36 -6.64
CA PHE A 336 16.79 2.58 -7.99
C PHE A 336 17.91 2.52 -9.03
N GLU A 337 19.01 1.82 -8.76
CA GLU A 337 20.15 1.69 -9.69
C GLU A 337 19.68 1.22 -11.07
N LYS A 338 18.69 0.33 -11.11
CA LYS A 338 18.18 -0.29 -12.35
C LYS A 338 16.70 -0.01 -12.60
N THR A 339 16.15 1.06 -12.03
CA THR A 339 14.72 1.37 -12.11
C THR A 339 14.51 2.79 -12.62
N PHE A 340 13.86 2.95 -13.77
CA PHE A 340 13.47 4.26 -14.28
C PHE A 340 12.33 4.82 -13.45
N LEU A 341 12.39 6.12 -13.14
CA LEU A 341 11.36 6.81 -12.35
C LEU A 341 10.75 8.00 -13.10
N CYS A 342 10.97 8.07 -14.41
CA CYS A 342 10.59 9.19 -15.25
C CYS A 342 9.22 9.05 -15.91
N THR A 343 8.49 7.96 -15.64
CA THR A 343 7.12 7.80 -16.13
C THR A 343 6.23 8.92 -15.60
N GLU A 344 5.37 9.44 -16.46
CA GLU A 344 4.38 10.47 -16.12
C GLU A 344 2.99 9.95 -16.48
N ILE A 345 2.00 10.32 -15.67
CA ILE A 345 0.60 9.97 -15.89
C ILE A 345 -0.30 11.11 -15.41
N GLU A 346 -1.15 11.58 -16.30
CA GLU A 346 -2.13 12.64 -16.04
C GLU A 346 -3.42 12.07 -15.44
N ASP A 347 -4.27 12.93 -14.88
CA ASP A 347 -5.51 12.51 -14.21
C ASP A 347 -6.52 11.86 -15.18
N ASP A 348 -6.54 12.31 -16.44
CA ASP A 348 -7.43 11.80 -17.51
C ASP A 348 -6.98 10.45 -18.10
N GLU A 349 -5.77 10.00 -17.76
CA GLU A 349 -5.25 8.70 -18.17
C GLU A 349 -5.54 7.59 -17.15
N PHE A 350 -6.20 7.92 -16.03
CA PHE A 350 -6.57 6.91 -15.05
C PHE A 350 -7.58 5.91 -15.63
N PRO A 351 -7.43 4.63 -15.29
CA PRO A 351 -8.29 3.58 -15.84
C PRO A 351 -9.63 3.45 -15.06
N TRP A 352 -10.16 4.57 -14.56
CA TRP A 352 -11.46 4.73 -13.90
C TRP A 352 -11.99 6.15 -14.14
N ASP A 353 -13.29 6.33 -13.98
CA ASP A 353 -13.94 7.64 -14.07
C ASP A 353 -13.72 8.44 -12.77
N LEU A 354 -13.25 9.67 -12.89
CA LEU A 354 -13.04 10.60 -11.78
C LEU A 354 -14.34 11.24 -11.28
N GLU A 355 -15.39 11.23 -12.09
CA GLU A 355 -16.70 11.78 -11.74
C GLU A 355 -17.61 10.75 -11.06
N GLU A 356 -17.26 9.45 -11.11
CA GLU A 356 -17.99 8.39 -10.44
C GLU A 356 -17.73 8.43 -8.93
N ILE A 357 -18.79 8.61 -8.13
CA ILE A 357 -18.71 8.77 -6.66
C ILE A 357 -19.08 7.48 -5.91
N ASP A 358 -19.90 6.63 -6.53
CA ASP A 358 -20.44 5.39 -5.95
C ASP A 358 -19.89 4.17 -6.71
N TRP A 359 -18.64 3.79 -6.42
CA TRP A 359 -17.96 2.63 -7.02
C TRP A 359 -17.65 1.51 -6.04
#